data_AF-A0A9D8Q137-F1
#
_entry.id   AF-A0A9D8Q137-F1
#
_cell.length_a   1.000
_cell.length_b   1.000
_cell.length_c   1.000
_cell.angle_alpha   90.00
_cell.angle_beta   90.00
_cell.angle_gamma   90.00
#
_symmetry.space_group_name_H-M   'P 1'
#
loop_
_entity.id
_entity.type
_entity.pdbx_description
1 polymer ?
#
loop_
_entity_poly.entity_id
_entity_poly.type
_entity_poly.pdbx_seq_one_letter_code
_entity_poly.pdbx_strand_id
1 'polypeptide(L)'
;MAATIRALAGRPAGLALGLLPLYDGRNLWESTLASSDRERFPEIRFEPYPGCPPLLADPIVQCLILLLVTSVFFLLFPGVDLWFSRLFVDPGHGFAVGRIPFFKVVRDIHRSATWIIPVGMLLLLVLKVAMPWRRALVEPRDFWFVLSTLAIASGVVVNLVFKNNWGRPRPFNVDVFGGDLPFVGAWHMSSYCQRNCSFVSGEASSAIWLLTLLVLVPVAWRPTATRIILALVAIF
;
A
#
# COMPACT_ATOMS: atom_id res chain seq x y z
N MET A 1 7.08 77.97 11.88
CA MET A 1 8.55 77.99 12.10
C MET A 1 9.10 76.76 11.38
N ALA A 2 9.92 76.80 10.32
CA ALA A 2 11.19 77.53 10.11
C ALA A 2 12.28 77.04 11.11
N ALA A 3 13.57 76.77 10.80
CA ALA A 3 14.38 76.71 9.56
C ALA A 3 15.73 75.95 9.87
N THR A 4 16.71 75.63 9.00
CA THR A 4 16.87 75.78 7.53
C THR A 4 17.94 74.81 6.91
N ILE A 5 17.66 74.27 5.71
CA ILE A 5 18.48 74.24 4.46
C ILE A 5 20.04 74.21 4.48
N ARG A 6 20.59 73.41 3.52
CA ARG A 6 21.93 73.34 2.84
C ARG A 6 22.75 72.07 3.15
N ALA A 7 23.48 71.48 2.20
CA ALA A 7 23.98 72.03 0.92
C ALA A 7 23.74 71.14 -0.32
N LEU A 8 23.82 71.78 -1.50
CA LEU A 8 23.69 71.19 -2.83
C LEU A 8 25.06 71.04 -3.52
N ALA A 9 25.26 69.91 -4.20
CA ALA A 9 26.14 69.76 -5.36
C ALA A 9 25.54 68.65 -6.26
N GLY A 10 25.60 68.67 -7.59
CA GLY A 10 26.25 69.67 -8.44
C GLY A 10 26.11 69.45 -9.96
N ARG A 11 25.08 68.73 -10.45
CA ARG A 11 24.78 68.50 -11.90
C ARG A 11 25.86 67.67 -12.68
N PRO A 12 25.63 67.25 -13.95
CA PRO A 12 24.50 67.49 -14.85
C PRO A 12 23.76 66.22 -15.33
N ALA A 13 22.72 66.43 -16.15
CA ALA A 13 21.94 65.38 -16.79
C ALA A 13 22.67 64.76 -18.00
N GLY A 14 22.53 63.44 -18.17
CA GLY A 14 22.85 62.73 -19.40
C GLY A 14 21.71 61.79 -19.76
N LEU A 15 21.13 61.94 -20.96
CA LEU A 15 20.20 60.94 -21.50
C LEU A 15 20.99 59.65 -21.79
N ALA A 16 20.57 58.55 -21.16
CA ALA A 16 20.98 57.21 -21.56
C ALA A 16 19.72 56.34 -21.69
N LEU A 17 19.20 56.23 -22.92
CA LEU A 17 18.32 55.12 -23.28
C LEU A 17 19.15 53.84 -23.18
N GLY A 18 18.92 53.05 -22.14
CA GLY A 18 19.75 51.88 -21.82
C GLY A 18 18.94 50.76 -21.21
N LEU A 19 18.34 49.94 -22.10
CA LEU A 19 17.91 48.56 -21.88
C LEU A 19 17.41 48.20 -20.47
N LEU A 20 16.07 48.20 -20.32
CA LEU A 20 15.41 47.35 -19.32
C LEU A 20 15.96 45.92 -19.46
N PRO A 21 16.41 45.27 -18.37
CA PRO A 21 16.72 43.85 -18.43
C PRO A 21 15.41 43.11 -18.72
N LEU A 22 15.36 42.42 -19.86
CA LEU A 22 14.28 41.50 -20.20
C LEU A 22 14.22 40.42 -19.12
N TYR A 23 13.24 40.55 -18.24
CA TYR A 23 13.05 39.70 -17.07
C TYR A 23 12.60 38.31 -17.55
N ASP A 24 13.53 37.36 -17.60
CA ASP A 24 13.29 36.02 -18.13
C ASP A 24 12.39 35.20 -17.19
N GLY A 25 11.08 35.31 -17.43
CA GLY A 25 10.04 34.65 -16.66
C GLY A 25 10.05 33.11 -16.71
N ARG A 26 10.98 32.48 -17.45
CA ARG A 26 11.12 31.02 -17.47
C ARG A 26 11.70 30.46 -16.16
N ASN A 27 12.64 31.18 -15.56
CA ASN A 27 13.40 30.64 -14.43
C ASN A 27 12.64 30.72 -13.10
N LEU A 28 11.60 31.56 -13.04
CA LEU A 28 10.77 31.77 -11.85
C LEU A 28 9.79 30.62 -11.59
N TRP A 29 9.22 30.00 -12.62
CA TRP A 29 8.33 28.85 -12.41
C TRP A 29 9.14 27.60 -12.05
N GLU A 30 10.33 27.41 -12.64
CA GLU A 30 11.25 26.33 -12.25
C GLU A 30 11.71 26.47 -10.80
N SER A 31 12.16 27.66 -10.38
CA SER A 31 12.61 27.88 -9.00
C SER A 31 11.48 27.75 -7.98
N THR A 32 10.25 28.18 -8.33
CA THR A 32 9.09 28.11 -7.42
C THR A 32 8.54 26.68 -7.30
N LEU A 33 8.57 25.89 -8.38
CA LEU A 33 8.23 24.45 -8.31
C LEU A 33 9.30 23.69 -7.51
N ALA A 34 10.59 23.92 -7.80
CA ALA A 34 11.69 23.26 -7.11
C ALA A 34 11.75 23.57 -5.59
N SER A 35 11.43 24.81 -5.18
CA SER A 35 11.30 25.15 -3.75
C SER A 35 10.03 24.58 -3.14
N SER A 36 8.88 24.66 -3.84
CA SER A 36 7.61 24.09 -3.37
C SER A 36 7.72 22.60 -3.10
N ASP A 37 8.28 21.81 -4.02
CA ASP A 37 8.36 20.36 -3.87
C ASP A 37 9.35 19.96 -2.77
N ARG A 38 10.48 20.68 -2.63
CA ARG A 38 11.52 20.37 -1.64
C ARG A 38 11.14 20.74 -0.20
N GLU A 39 10.32 21.77 0.00
CA GLU A 39 9.76 22.10 1.33
C GLU A 39 8.51 21.27 1.66
N ARG A 40 7.72 20.85 0.66
CA ARG A 40 6.48 20.08 0.84
C ARG A 40 6.72 18.60 1.08
N PHE A 41 7.82 18.07 0.56
CA PHE A 41 8.30 16.72 0.83
C PHE A 41 9.71 16.79 1.40
N PRO A 42 9.88 17.06 2.72
CA PRO A 42 11.14 16.72 3.37
C PRO A 42 11.42 15.25 3.06
N GLU A 43 12.64 14.93 2.62
CA GLU A 43 13.05 13.54 2.39
C GLU A 43 12.66 12.73 3.62
N ILE A 44 11.71 11.79 3.46
CA ILE A 44 11.31 10.87 4.52
C ILE A 44 12.44 9.87 4.66
N ARG A 45 13.53 10.30 5.31
CA ARG A 45 14.58 9.42 5.77
C ARG A 45 13.97 8.54 6.82
N PHE A 46 13.76 7.28 6.45
CA PHE A 46 13.64 6.20 7.41
C PHE A 46 14.97 6.13 8.17
N GLU A 47 15.06 6.87 9.26
CA GLU A 47 16.14 6.73 10.24
C GLU A 47 16.12 5.27 10.70
N PRO A 48 17.17 4.47 10.40
CA PRO A 48 17.19 3.07 10.80
C PRO A 48 17.21 2.98 12.32
N TYR A 49 16.63 1.91 12.88
CA TYR A 49 16.78 1.66 14.31
C TYR A 49 18.28 1.64 14.69
N PRO A 50 18.70 2.34 15.75
CA PRO A 50 20.11 2.43 16.12
C PRO A 50 20.68 1.03 16.36
N GLY A 51 21.76 0.70 15.64
CA GLY A 51 22.38 -0.63 15.64
C GLY A 51 21.89 -1.60 14.54
N CYS A 52 20.92 -1.22 13.70
CA CYS A 52 20.49 -2.03 12.57
C CYS A 52 21.59 -2.06 11.47
N PRO A 53 21.98 -3.23 10.93
CA PRO A 53 22.93 -3.29 9.83
C PRO A 53 22.34 -2.64 8.55
N PRO A 54 23.16 -2.01 7.68
CA PRO A 54 22.67 -1.17 6.58
C PRO A 54 21.80 -1.93 5.57
N LEU A 55 22.00 -3.24 5.41
CA LEU A 55 21.14 -4.10 4.56
C LEU A 55 19.69 -4.19 5.09
N LEU A 56 19.48 -4.08 6.40
CA LEU A 56 18.17 -4.13 7.05
C LEU A 56 17.61 -2.74 7.36
N ALA A 57 18.25 -1.66 6.88
CA ALA A 57 17.72 -0.30 6.99
C ALA A 57 16.51 -0.07 6.06
N ASP A 58 16.53 -0.68 4.88
CA ASP A 58 15.51 -0.47 3.83
C ASP A 58 14.34 -1.46 3.99
N PRO A 59 13.08 -0.99 4.14
CA PRO A 59 11.91 -1.85 4.29
C PRO A 59 11.59 -2.69 3.04
N ILE A 60 12.00 -2.25 1.84
CA ILE A 60 11.86 -3.04 0.61
C ILE A 60 12.82 -4.22 0.66
N VAL A 61 14.07 -4.00 1.09
CA VAL A 61 15.05 -5.07 1.26
C VAL A 61 14.61 -6.06 2.33
N GLN A 62 14.06 -5.59 3.46
CA GLN A 62 13.42 -6.46 4.47
C GLN A 62 12.31 -7.33 3.86
N CYS A 63 11.38 -6.74 3.09
CA CYS A 63 10.30 -7.48 2.42
C CYS A 63 10.84 -8.53 1.43
N LEU A 64 11.87 -8.18 0.65
CA LEU A 64 12.51 -9.10 -0.31
C LEU A 64 13.25 -10.25 0.40
N ILE A 65 13.94 -9.98 1.50
CA ILE A 65 14.58 -11.01 2.33
C ILE A 65 13.53 -11.96 2.92
N LEU A 66 12.45 -11.43 3.49
CA LEU A 66 11.35 -12.24 4.04
C LEU A 66 10.69 -13.10 2.95
N LEU A 67 10.42 -12.54 1.77
CA LEU A 67 9.89 -13.28 0.62
C LEU A 67 10.85 -14.40 0.18
N LEU A 68 12.14 -14.11 0.07
CA LEU A 68 13.14 -15.10 -0.36
C LEU A 68 13.30 -16.22 0.68
N VAL A 69 13.45 -15.89 1.96
CA VAL A 69 13.63 -16.87 3.05
C VAL A 69 12.41 -17.78 3.17
N THR A 70 11.19 -17.23 3.16
CA THR A 70 9.95 -18.03 3.20
C THR A 70 9.78 -18.89 1.95
N SER A 71 10.13 -18.37 0.76
CA SER A 71 10.06 -19.12 -0.50
C SER A 71 11.03 -20.29 -0.53
N VAL A 72 12.29 -20.08 -0.13
CA VAL A 72 13.31 -21.13 -0.04
C VAL A 72 12.90 -22.19 0.99
N PHE A 73 12.36 -21.78 2.15
CA PHE A 73 11.87 -22.70 3.17
C PHE A 73 10.77 -23.65 2.63
N PHE A 74 9.74 -23.12 1.96
CA PHE A 74 8.66 -23.95 1.42
C PHE A 74 9.06 -24.76 0.17
N LEU A 75 10.10 -24.34 -0.56
CA LEU A 75 10.70 -25.13 -1.64
C LEU A 75 11.49 -26.33 -1.12
N LEU A 76 12.26 -26.15 -0.03
CA LEU A 76 13.05 -27.22 0.58
C LEU A 76 12.19 -28.19 1.41
N PHE A 77 11.14 -27.69 2.06
CA PHE A 77 10.29 -28.46 2.98
C PHE A 77 8.80 -28.40 2.60
N PRO A 78 8.40 -28.85 1.39
CA PRO A 78 7.01 -28.78 0.94
C PRO A 78 6.04 -29.60 1.81
N GLY A 79 6.54 -30.61 2.53
CA GLY A 79 5.77 -31.39 3.50
C GLY A 79 5.25 -30.59 4.71
N VAL A 80 5.80 -29.40 4.99
CA VAL A 80 5.32 -28.54 6.09
C VAL A 80 3.94 -27.96 5.79
N ASP A 81 3.65 -27.64 4.52
CA ASP A 81 2.33 -27.16 4.07
C ASP A 81 1.25 -28.23 4.25
N LEU A 82 1.57 -29.49 3.93
CA LEU A 82 0.73 -30.66 4.20
C LEU A 82 0.58 -30.92 5.71
N TRP A 83 1.67 -30.91 6.47
CA TRP A 83 1.64 -31.15 7.92
C TRP A 83 0.79 -30.11 8.64
N PHE A 84 0.94 -28.83 8.32
CA PHE A 84 0.14 -27.76 8.91
C PHE A 84 -1.33 -27.86 8.49
N SER A 85 -1.61 -28.18 7.22
CA SER A 85 -2.98 -28.38 6.74
C SER A 85 -3.69 -29.56 7.44
N ARG A 86 -2.98 -30.63 7.81
CA ARG A 86 -3.53 -31.77 8.58
C ARG A 86 -4.09 -31.37 9.94
N LEU A 87 -3.57 -30.32 10.58
CA LEU A 87 -4.07 -29.84 11.88
C LEU A 87 -5.52 -29.33 11.82
N PHE A 88 -6.03 -29.03 10.63
CA PHE A 88 -7.37 -28.48 10.41
C PHE A 88 -8.35 -29.47 9.77
N VAL A 89 -7.95 -30.73 9.59
CA VAL A 89 -8.74 -31.79 8.96
C VAL A 89 -9.29 -32.75 10.02
N ASP A 90 -10.60 -32.93 9.99
CA ASP A 90 -11.35 -33.81 10.87
C ASP A 90 -11.66 -35.13 10.13
N PRO A 91 -11.27 -36.30 10.66
CA PRO A 91 -11.54 -37.59 10.03
C PRO A 91 -13.01 -37.77 9.63
N GLY A 92 -13.25 -38.09 8.37
CA GLY A 92 -14.59 -38.29 7.80
C GLY A 92 -15.41 -37.02 7.55
N HIS A 93 -14.99 -35.85 8.03
CA HIS A 93 -15.77 -34.60 7.95
C HIS A 93 -15.01 -33.41 7.29
N GLY A 94 -13.81 -33.66 6.77
CA GLY A 94 -13.02 -32.67 6.04
C GLY A 94 -12.55 -31.49 6.91
N PHE A 95 -12.33 -30.32 6.30
CA PHE A 95 -11.74 -29.17 6.99
C PHE A 95 -12.68 -28.59 8.08
N ALA A 96 -12.27 -28.71 9.34
CA ALA A 96 -13.06 -28.31 10.51
C ALA A 96 -13.29 -26.79 10.60
N VAL A 97 -12.28 -25.99 10.22
CA VAL A 97 -12.32 -24.52 10.28
C VAL A 97 -13.50 -23.95 9.48
N GLY A 98 -13.84 -24.57 8.34
CA GLY A 98 -14.97 -24.17 7.51
C GLY A 98 -16.35 -24.40 8.16
N ARG A 99 -16.42 -25.18 9.24
CA ARG A 99 -17.66 -25.44 9.99
C ARG A 99 -17.86 -24.46 11.16
N ILE A 100 -16.77 -24.00 11.79
CA ILE A 100 -16.79 -23.10 12.96
C ILE A 100 -17.44 -21.73 12.63
N PRO A 101 -18.52 -21.31 13.32
CA PRO A 101 -19.20 -20.04 13.04
C PRO A 101 -18.33 -18.80 13.20
N PHE A 102 -17.43 -18.78 14.20
CA PHE A 102 -16.53 -17.66 14.45
C PHE A 102 -15.64 -17.32 13.23
N PHE A 103 -14.95 -18.32 12.66
CA PHE A 103 -14.10 -18.09 11.49
C PHE A 103 -14.89 -17.73 10.23
N LYS A 104 -16.15 -18.18 10.09
CA LYS A 104 -17.05 -17.70 9.04
C LYS A 104 -17.33 -16.20 9.20
N VAL A 105 -17.74 -15.77 10.40
CA VAL A 105 -18.02 -14.36 10.69
C VAL A 105 -16.80 -13.48 10.46
N VAL A 106 -15.61 -13.88 10.95
CA VAL A 106 -14.36 -13.15 10.71
C VAL A 106 -14.07 -13.00 9.21
N ARG A 107 -14.14 -14.10 8.45
CA ARG A 107 -13.91 -14.11 6.99
C ARG A 107 -14.94 -13.26 6.23
N ASP A 108 -16.20 -13.25 6.67
CA ASP A 108 -17.28 -12.47 6.05
C ASP A 108 -17.21 -10.98 6.43
N ILE A 109 -16.72 -10.63 7.62
CA ILE A 109 -16.34 -9.25 8.01
C ILE A 109 -15.17 -8.76 7.16
N HIS A 110 -14.10 -9.54 7.03
CA HIS A 110 -12.94 -9.19 6.19
C HIS A 110 -13.39 -8.94 4.74
N ARG A 111 -14.10 -9.91 4.15
CA ARG A 111 -14.68 -9.77 2.81
C ARG A 111 -15.51 -8.50 2.69
N SER A 112 -16.35 -8.19 3.67
CA SER A 112 -17.19 -6.99 3.65
C SER A 112 -16.35 -5.70 3.71
N ALA A 113 -15.35 -5.63 4.59
CA ALA A 113 -14.43 -4.50 4.68
C ALA A 113 -13.70 -4.23 3.35
N THR A 114 -13.23 -5.29 2.68
CA THR A 114 -12.47 -5.18 1.42
C THR A 114 -13.27 -4.64 0.23
N TRP A 115 -14.61 -4.60 0.26
CA TRP A 115 -15.42 -3.92 -0.76
C TRP A 115 -16.09 -2.64 -0.24
N ILE A 116 -16.56 -2.61 1.01
CA ILE A 116 -17.22 -1.42 1.60
C ILE A 116 -16.25 -0.25 1.69
N ILE A 117 -15.01 -0.47 2.13
CA ILE A 117 -14.03 0.62 2.31
C ILE A 117 -13.69 1.26 0.95
N PRO A 118 -13.28 0.52 -0.11
CA PRO A 118 -13.03 1.12 -1.42
C PRO A 118 -14.24 1.79 -2.06
N VAL A 119 -15.44 1.22 -1.93
CA VAL A 119 -16.67 1.82 -2.48
C VAL A 119 -17.01 3.12 -1.74
N GLY A 120 -16.87 3.16 -0.41
CA GLY A 120 -17.02 4.39 0.38
C GLY A 120 -16.01 5.47 0.00
N MET A 121 -14.75 5.09 -0.23
CA MET A 121 -13.70 5.99 -0.70
C MET A 121 -13.98 6.55 -2.10
N LEU A 122 -14.45 5.72 -3.03
CA LEU A 122 -14.85 6.15 -4.37
C LEU A 122 -16.07 7.09 -4.31
N LEU A 123 -17.05 6.80 -3.45
CA LEU A 123 -18.20 7.69 -3.23
C LEU A 123 -17.77 9.06 -2.68
N LEU A 124 -16.83 9.10 -1.73
CA LEU A 124 -16.28 10.36 -1.21
C LEU A 124 -15.54 11.17 -2.28
N LEU A 125 -14.80 10.50 -3.19
CA LEU A 125 -14.19 11.15 -4.35
C LEU A 125 -15.24 11.73 -5.31
N VAL A 126 -16.28 10.97 -5.66
CA VAL A 126 -17.39 11.45 -6.52
C VAL A 126 -18.11 12.64 -5.87
N LEU A 127 -18.41 12.57 -4.56
CA LEU A 127 -19.03 13.67 -3.81
C LEU A 127 -18.13 14.92 -3.78
N LYS A 128 -16.80 14.77 -3.73
CA LYS A 128 -15.87 15.89 -3.78
C LYS A 128 -15.81 16.54 -5.17
N VAL A 129 -15.95 15.76 -6.25
CA VAL A 129 -16.09 16.28 -7.61
C VAL A 129 -17.43 17.00 -7.80
N ALA A 130 -18.52 16.47 -7.24
CA ALA A 130 -19.85 17.08 -7.32
C ALA A 130 -20.03 18.34 -6.45
N MET A 131 -19.28 18.45 -5.34
CA MET A 131 -19.33 19.59 -4.40
C MET A 131 -17.93 20.16 -4.14
N PRO A 132 -17.28 20.78 -5.15
CA PRO A 132 -15.88 21.24 -5.03
C PRO A 132 -15.70 22.29 -3.92
N TRP A 133 -16.72 23.08 -3.63
CA TRP A 133 -16.75 24.11 -2.57
C TRP A 133 -16.66 23.56 -1.14
N ARG A 134 -16.98 22.28 -0.89
CA ARG A 134 -16.82 21.70 0.46
C ARG A 134 -15.35 21.38 0.72
N ARG A 135 -14.82 21.76 1.89
CA ARG A 135 -13.47 21.36 2.34
C ARG A 135 -13.43 19.82 2.45
N ALA A 136 -12.41 19.21 1.86
CA ALA A 136 -12.19 17.77 2.01
C ALA A 136 -11.49 17.49 3.35
N LEU A 137 -11.89 16.43 4.04
CA LEU A 137 -11.26 16.01 5.30
C LEU A 137 -9.90 15.31 5.08
N VAL A 138 -9.73 14.71 3.90
CA VAL A 138 -8.52 14.01 3.44
C VAL A 138 -8.31 14.38 1.97
N GLU A 139 -7.06 14.45 1.50
CA GLU A 139 -6.78 14.88 0.13
C GLU A 139 -7.17 13.80 -0.90
N PRO A 140 -7.76 14.16 -2.07
CA PRO A 140 -8.10 13.20 -3.11
C PRO A 140 -6.95 12.31 -3.58
N ARG A 141 -5.70 12.81 -3.53
CA ARG A 141 -4.49 12.03 -3.88
C ARG A 141 -4.31 10.82 -2.97
N ASP A 142 -4.63 10.96 -1.67
CA ASP A 142 -4.39 9.93 -0.67
C ASP A 142 -5.41 8.79 -0.84
N PHE A 143 -6.67 9.14 -1.17
CA PHE A 143 -7.68 8.18 -1.61
C PHE A 143 -7.24 7.42 -2.87
N TRP A 144 -6.71 8.11 -3.90
CA TRP A 144 -6.22 7.46 -5.11
C TRP A 144 -5.02 6.55 -4.87
N PHE A 145 -4.08 6.94 -4.00
CA PHE A 145 -2.95 6.08 -3.60
C PHE A 145 -3.44 4.78 -2.95
N VAL A 146 -4.35 4.87 -1.98
CA VAL A 146 -4.88 3.70 -1.28
C VAL A 146 -5.76 2.82 -2.19
N LEU A 147 -6.57 3.42 -3.08
CA LEU A 147 -7.38 2.67 -4.04
C LEU A 147 -6.53 1.98 -5.12
N SER A 148 -5.53 2.66 -5.67
CA SER A 148 -4.65 2.11 -6.69
C SER A 148 -3.77 0.97 -6.15
N THR A 149 -3.27 1.08 -4.91
CA THR A 149 -2.53 -0.02 -4.28
C THR A 149 -3.38 -1.27 -4.08
N LEU A 150 -4.67 -1.16 -3.69
CA LEU A 150 -5.57 -2.33 -3.66
C LEU A 150 -5.77 -2.94 -5.05
N ALA A 151 -6.10 -2.08 -6.03
CA ALA A 151 -6.42 -2.51 -7.38
C ALA A 151 -5.22 -3.18 -8.07
N ILE A 152 -4.02 -2.62 -7.92
CA ILE A 152 -2.80 -3.16 -8.52
C ILE A 152 -2.33 -4.41 -7.75
N ALA A 153 -2.16 -4.34 -6.43
CA ALA A 153 -1.55 -5.44 -5.68
C ALA A 153 -2.53 -6.63 -5.52
N SER A 154 -3.71 -6.41 -4.95
CA SER A 154 -4.66 -7.50 -4.70
C SER A 154 -5.47 -7.84 -5.96
N GLY A 155 -5.94 -6.82 -6.69
CA GLY A 155 -6.71 -7.01 -7.93
C GLY A 155 -5.87 -7.63 -9.06
N VAL A 156 -4.90 -6.88 -9.59
CA VAL A 156 -4.11 -7.29 -10.75
C VAL A 156 -3.08 -8.37 -10.39
N VAL A 157 -2.13 -8.07 -9.50
CA VAL A 157 -1.00 -8.97 -9.24
C VAL A 157 -1.47 -10.28 -8.59
N VAL A 158 -2.21 -10.23 -7.48
CA VAL A 158 -2.60 -11.46 -6.77
C VAL A 158 -3.73 -12.21 -7.45
N ASN A 159 -4.85 -11.57 -7.79
CA ASN A 159 -6.00 -12.29 -8.37
C ASN A 159 -5.86 -12.54 -9.89
N LEU A 160 -5.46 -11.55 -10.70
CA LEU A 160 -5.38 -11.75 -12.16
C LEU A 160 -4.08 -12.45 -12.61
N VAL A 161 -2.91 -12.08 -12.08
CA VAL A 161 -1.62 -12.66 -12.49
C VAL A 161 -1.33 -13.97 -11.77
N PHE A 162 -1.36 -14.03 -10.44
CA PHE A 162 -1.03 -15.27 -9.73
C PHE A 162 -2.18 -16.30 -9.72
N LYS A 163 -3.34 -16.01 -9.09
CA LYS A 163 -4.38 -17.03 -8.85
C LYS A 163 -4.94 -17.70 -10.10
N ASN A 164 -5.04 -16.98 -11.21
CA ASN A 164 -5.61 -17.51 -12.45
C ASN A 164 -4.60 -18.33 -13.29
N ASN A 165 -3.28 -18.18 -13.04
CA ASN A 165 -2.25 -18.79 -13.89
C ASN A 165 -1.34 -19.80 -13.16
N TRP A 166 -1.37 -19.84 -11.81
CA TRP A 166 -0.51 -20.79 -11.06
C TRP A 166 -1.06 -22.23 -11.01
N GLY A 167 -2.39 -22.37 -11.04
CA GLY A 167 -3.11 -23.65 -11.05
C GLY A 167 -2.84 -24.62 -9.89
N ARG A 168 -2.19 -24.18 -8.81
CA ARG A 168 -1.98 -24.97 -7.57
C ARG A 168 -3.33 -25.32 -6.90
N PRO A 169 -3.65 -26.60 -6.66
CA PRO A 169 -4.83 -27.00 -5.89
C PRO A 169 -4.87 -26.42 -4.48
N ARG A 170 -6.07 -26.30 -3.89
CA ARG A 170 -6.25 -25.99 -2.47
C ARG A 170 -6.11 -27.27 -1.64
N PRO A 171 -5.65 -27.21 -0.37
CA PRO A 171 -5.47 -28.41 0.46
C PRO A 171 -6.70 -29.33 0.51
N PHE A 172 -7.93 -28.80 0.59
CA PHE A 172 -9.14 -29.63 0.60
C PHE A 172 -9.48 -30.34 -0.72
N ASN A 173 -8.83 -29.99 -1.83
CA ASN A 173 -8.97 -30.68 -3.12
C ASN A 173 -7.85 -31.72 -3.35
N VAL A 174 -6.89 -31.84 -2.43
CA VAL A 174 -5.73 -32.71 -2.59
C VAL A 174 -6.05 -34.13 -2.09
N ASP A 175 -5.57 -35.14 -2.81
CA ASP A 175 -5.68 -36.57 -2.53
C ASP A 175 -5.34 -36.96 -1.09
N VAL A 176 -4.25 -36.41 -0.53
CA VAL A 176 -3.83 -36.57 0.88
C VAL A 176 -4.91 -36.18 1.91
N PHE A 177 -5.92 -35.40 1.48
CA PHE A 177 -7.02 -34.91 2.31
C PHE A 177 -8.41 -35.39 1.87
N GLY A 178 -8.48 -36.34 0.91
CA GLY A 178 -9.73 -36.88 0.39
C GLY A 178 -10.34 -36.08 -0.77
N GLY A 179 -9.55 -35.28 -1.47
CA GLY A 179 -9.90 -34.74 -2.80
C GLY A 179 -9.34 -35.58 -3.95
N ASP A 180 -9.50 -35.10 -5.19
CA ASP A 180 -9.13 -35.85 -6.41
C ASP A 180 -7.86 -35.34 -7.12
N LEU A 181 -7.23 -34.27 -6.62
CA LEU A 181 -6.08 -33.63 -7.28
C LEU A 181 -4.75 -33.97 -6.57
N PRO A 182 -3.63 -34.10 -7.29
CA PRO A 182 -2.33 -34.32 -6.65
C PRO A 182 -1.87 -33.06 -5.90
N PHE A 183 -1.06 -33.28 -4.85
CA PHE A 183 -0.39 -32.19 -4.16
C PHE A 183 0.60 -31.44 -5.09
N VAL A 184 0.58 -30.11 -5.03
CA VAL A 184 1.53 -29.25 -5.74
C VAL A 184 2.14 -28.26 -4.75
N GLY A 185 3.47 -28.23 -4.70
CA GLY A 185 4.24 -27.37 -3.79
C GLY A 185 4.11 -25.88 -4.10
N ALA A 186 4.58 -25.04 -3.17
CA ALA A 186 4.74 -23.61 -3.43
C ALA A 186 5.69 -23.37 -4.61
N TRP A 187 5.47 -22.30 -5.37
CA TRP A 187 6.26 -21.92 -6.56
C TRP A 187 6.28 -22.92 -7.73
N HIS A 188 5.61 -24.08 -7.65
CA HIS A 188 5.43 -24.97 -8.79
C HIS A 188 4.13 -24.65 -9.53
N MET A 189 4.20 -24.42 -10.84
CA MET A 189 3.02 -24.20 -11.69
C MET A 189 2.41 -25.54 -12.10
N SER A 190 1.08 -25.59 -12.27
CA SER A 190 0.39 -26.78 -12.78
C SER A 190 -0.94 -26.41 -13.46
N SER A 191 -1.55 -27.35 -14.18
CA SER A 191 -2.83 -27.15 -14.88
C SER A 191 -4.05 -27.74 -14.14
N TYR A 192 -3.85 -28.33 -12.95
CA TYR A 192 -4.89 -29.06 -12.20
C TYR A 192 -6.03 -28.18 -11.68
N CYS A 193 -5.76 -26.91 -11.37
CA CYS A 193 -6.79 -25.94 -10.99
C CYS A 193 -6.92 -24.84 -12.05
N GLN A 194 -8.16 -24.55 -12.45
CA GLN A 194 -8.48 -23.58 -13.52
C GLN A 194 -9.07 -22.26 -13.01
N ARG A 195 -9.61 -22.21 -11.78
CA ARG A 195 -10.19 -21.02 -11.15
C ARG A 195 -10.06 -21.07 -9.63
N ASN A 196 -9.92 -19.91 -8.97
CA ASN A 196 -9.87 -19.77 -7.51
C ASN A 196 -8.76 -20.59 -6.81
N CYS A 197 -7.62 -20.77 -7.47
CA CYS A 197 -6.50 -21.60 -7.02
C CYS A 197 -5.80 -21.03 -5.75
N SER A 198 -4.92 -21.83 -5.13
CA SER A 198 -4.44 -21.59 -3.76
C SER A 198 -3.27 -20.61 -3.62
N PHE A 199 -2.75 -20.08 -4.73
CA PHE A 199 -1.52 -19.28 -4.75
C PHE A 199 -1.69 -18.06 -5.66
N VAL A 200 -1.52 -16.81 -5.22
CA VAL A 200 -1.25 -16.31 -3.85
C VAL A 200 -2.58 -16.04 -3.10
N SER A 201 -2.56 -16.02 -1.76
CA SER A 201 -3.76 -15.70 -0.95
C SER A 201 -4.26 -14.27 -1.19
N GLY A 202 -5.52 -14.16 -1.61
CA GLY A 202 -6.17 -12.86 -1.85
C GLY A 202 -6.70 -12.23 -0.56
N GLU A 203 -7.20 -13.06 0.37
CA GLU A 203 -7.57 -12.61 1.71
C GLU A 203 -6.36 -11.98 2.43
N ALA A 204 -5.21 -12.66 2.47
CA ALA A 204 -4.01 -12.12 3.14
C ALA A 204 -3.46 -10.85 2.47
N SER A 205 -3.45 -10.79 1.13
CA SER A 205 -3.03 -9.57 0.40
C SER A 205 -3.94 -8.37 0.69
N SER A 206 -5.26 -8.60 0.76
CA SER A 206 -6.23 -7.54 1.06
C SER A 206 -6.29 -7.18 2.55
N ALA A 207 -5.90 -8.10 3.45
CA ALA A 207 -5.67 -7.80 4.86
C ALA A 207 -4.48 -6.85 5.01
N ILE A 208 -3.29 -7.21 4.48
CA ILE A 208 -2.08 -6.37 4.54
C ILE A 208 -2.33 -4.99 3.93
N TRP A 209 -3.13 -4.89 2.86
CA TRP A 209 -3.53 -3.60 2.27
C TRP A 209 -4.18 -2.64 3.28
N LEU A 210 -4.87 -3.11 4.32
CA LEU A 210 -5.48 -2.25 5.34
C LEU A 210 -4.46 -1.33 6.04
N LEU A 211 -3.17 -1.69 6.07
CA LEU A 211 -2.10 -0.82 6.58
C LEU A 211 -1.97 0.48 5.79
N THR A 212 -2.32 0.49 4.49
CA THR A 212 -2.31 1.71 3.67
C THR A 212 -3.33 2.75 4.13
N LEU A 213 -4.40 2.35 4.84
CA LEU A 213 -5.39 3.26 5.43
C LEU A 213 -4.76 4.22 6.45
N LEU A 214 -3.59 3.90 7.01
CA LEU A 214 -2.83 4.80 7.91
C LEU A 214 -2.43 6.12 7.24
N VAL A 215 -2.34 6.18 5.91
CA VAL A 215 -2.12 7.43 5.17
C VAL A 215 -3.27 8.41 5.42
N LEU A 216 -4.52 7.90 5.46
CA LEU A 216 -5.75 8.66 5.69
C LEU A 216 -5.94 9.07 7.17
N VAL A 217 -5.14 8.51 8.09
CA VAL A 217 -5.27 8.75 9.54
C VAL A 217 -4.43 9.97 9.97
N PRO A 218 -5.01 10.95 10.70
CA PRO A 218 -4.26 12.08 11.25
C PRO A 218 -3.11 11.66 12.15
N VAL A 219 -1.98 12.36 12.08
CA VAL A 219 -0.71 11.97 12.74
C VAL A 219 -0.86 11.60 14.22
N ALA A 220 -1.64 12.38 14.98
CA ALA A 220 -1.90 12.13 16.41
C ALA A 220 -2.57 10.76 16.72
N TRP A 221 -3.32 10.20 15.77
CA TRP A 221 -4.06 8.94 15.94
C TRP A 221 -3.35 7.73 15.31
N ARG A 222 -2.30 7.96 14.50
CA ARG A 222 -1.54 6.89 13.81
C ARG A 222 -1.03 5.77 14.72
N PRO A 223 -0.44 6.00 15.92
CA PRO A 223 0.05 4.88 16.73
C PRO A 223 -1.08 3.96 17.22
N THR A 224 -2.23 4.52 17.59
CA THR A 224 -3.42 3.76 17.98
C THR A 224 -4.02 3.02 16.80
N ALA A 225 -4.18 3.69 15.65
CA ALA A 225 -4.68 3.08 14.43
C ALA A 225 -3.77 1.95 13.93
N THR A 226 -2.44 2.10 14.04
CA THR A 226 -1.47 1.06 13.64
C THR A 226 -1.65 -0.20 14.47
N ARG A 227 -1.83 -0.09 15.80
CA ARG A 227 -2.10 -1.24 16.68
C ARG A 227 -3.41 -1.94 16.32
N ILE A 228 -4.47 -1.19 16.07
CA ILE A 228 -5.79 -1.72 15.69
C ILE A 228 -5.70 -2.43 14.34
N ILE A 229 -5.09 -1.81 13.33
CA ILE A 229 -4.97 -2.39 11.99
C ILE A 229 -4.07 -3.63 12.03
N LEU A 230 -2.94 -3.62 12.73
CA LEU A 230 -2.10 -4.82 12.90
C LEU A 230 -2.86 -5.97 13.57
N ALA A 231 -3.70 -5.68 14.58
CA ALA A 231 -4.54 -6.70 15.19
C ALA A 231 -5.58 -7.26 14.20
N LEU A 232 -6.19 -6.41 13.35
CA LEU A 232 -7.09 -6.87 12.29
C LEU A 232 -6.35 -7.72 11.24
N VAL A 233 -5.16 -7.30 10.80
CA VAL A 233 -4.31 -8.04 9.85
C VAL A 233 -3.87 -9.40 10.40
N ALA A 234 -3.70 -9.53 11.72
CA ALA A 234 -3.38 -10.81 12.36
C ALA A 234 -4.60 -11.75 12.55
N ILE A 235 -5.83 -11.23 12.38
CA ILE A 235 -7.09 -11.96 12.53
C ILE A 235 -7.70 -12.35 11.18
N PHE A 236 -7.42 -11.60 10.11
CA PHE A 236 -7.97 -11.75 8.75
C PHE A 236 -7.16 -12.67 7.83
#